data_AF-A0A0G3H3I9-F1
#
_entry.id   AF-A0A0G3H3I9-F1
#
_cell.length_a   1.000
_cell.length_b   1.000
_cell.length_c   1.000
_cell.angle_alpha   90.00
_cell.angle_beta   90.00
_cell.angle_gamma   90.00
#
_symmetry.space_group_name_H-M   'P 1'
#
loop_
_entity.id
_entity.type
_entity.pdbx_description
1 polymer ?
#
loop_
_entity_poly.entity_id
_entity_poly.type
_entity_poly.pdbx_seq_one_letter_code
_entity_poly.pdbx_strand_id
1 'polypeptide(L)' 'MKLEFKRTNNAELAHQKQRLIKELTSEYSKVEGAPMTRSDLNDLASLGLLSVAERKLYDELRRVEMLLGE' A
#
# COMPACT_ATOMS: atom_id res chain seq x y z
N MET A 1 31.05 5.51 6.51
CA MET A 1 30.09 4.42 6.30
C MET A 1 29.44 4.61 4.94
N LYS A 2 29.68 3.69 3.99
CA LYS A 2 28.96 3.67 2.70
C LYS A 2 27.59 3.07 2.98
N LEU A 3 26.51 3.83 2.78
CA LEU A 3 25.17 3.27 2.69
C LEU A 3 25.09 2.50 1.38
N GLU A 4 25.38 1.20 1.43
CA GLU A 4 25.04 0.28 0.35
C GLU A 4 23.52 0.15 0.33
N PHE A 5 22.86 1.03 -0.41
CA PHE A 5 21.50 0.78 -0.85
C PHE A 5 21.55 -0.50 -1.67
N LYS A 6 21.25 -1.64 -1.03
CA LYS A 6 20.81 -2.83 -1.76
C LYS A 6 19.69 -2.32 -2.65
N ARG A 7 19.95 -2.25 -3.96
CA ARG A 7 18.93 -1.99 -4.96
C ARG A 7 17.95 -3.15 -4.85
N THR A 8 17.01 -3.08 -3.90
CA THR A 8 15.76 -3.81 -4.04
C THR A 8 15.25 -3.39 -5.40
N ASN A 9 15.17 -4.35 -6.31
CA ASN A 9 14.95 -4.07 -7.71
C ASN A 9 13.65 -3.25 -7.78
N ASN A 10 13.63 -2.11 -8.46
CA ASN A 10 12.41 -1.31 -8.59
C ASN A 10 11.25 -2.18 -9.13
N ALA A 11 11.55 -3.25 -9.87
CA ALA A 11 10.60 -4.27 -10.27
C ALA A 11 10.00 -5.07 -9.09
N GLU A 12 10.80 -5.45 -8.09
CA GLU A 12 10.32 -6.12 -6.88
C GLU A 12 9.47 -5.19 -6.03
N LEU A 13 9.87 -3.91 -5.90
CA LEU A 13 9.07 -2.90 -5.21
C LEU A 13 7.75 -2.63 -5.94
N ALA A 14 7.77 -2.55 -7.28
CA ALA A 14 6.54 -2.42 -8.07
C ALA A 14 5.62 -3.64 -7.92
N HIS A 15 6.19 -4.85 -7.89
CA HIS A 15 5.43 -6.07 -7.64
C HIS A 15 4.84 -6.09 -6.22
N GLN A 16 5.61 -5.66 -5.22
CA GLN A 16 5.15 -5.53 -3.84
C GLN A 16 4.02 -4.49 -3.73
N LYS A 17 4.14 -3.34 -4.41
CA LYS A 17 3.10 -2.31 -4.50
C LYS A 17 1.80 -2.89 -5.06
N GLN A 18 1.87 -3.59 -6.19
CA GLN A 18 0.69 -4.22 -6.80
C GLN A 18 0.06 -5.27 -5.88
N ARG A 19 0.88 -6.05 -5.16
CA ARG A 19 0.38 -7.01 -4.18
C ARG A 19 -0.36 -6.32 -3.05
N LEU A 20 0.22 -5.28 -2.45
CA LEU A 20 -0.39 -4.52 -1.35
C LEU A 20 -1.70 -3.85 -1.77
N ILE A 21 -1.74 -3.25 -2.96
CA ILE A 21 -2.97 -2.69 -3.52
C ILE A 21 -4.02 -3.80 -3.68
N LYS A 22 -3.66 -4.94 -4.26
CA LYS A 22 -4.59 -6.06 -4.44
C LYS A 22 -5.09 -6.61 -3.10
N GLU A 23 -4.23 -6.74 -2.09
CA GLU A 23 -4.63 -7.19 -0.75
C GLU A 23 -5.61 -6.20 -0.12
N LEU A 24 -5.31 -4.89 -0.16
CA LEU A 24 -6.21 -3.85 0.34
C LEU A 24 -7.55 -3.85 -0.41
N THR A 25 -7.54 -3.81 -1.74
CA THR A 25 -8.77 -3.80 -2.56
C THR A 25 -9.56 -5.09 -2.40
N SER A 26 -8.91 -6.24 -2.19
CA SER A 26 -9.59 -7.53 -2.01
C SER A 26 -10.27 -7.63 -0.65
N GLU A 27 -9.66 -7.11 0.42
CA GLU A 27 -10.29 -7.10 1.74
C GLU A 27 -11.48 -6.14 1.76
N TYR A 28 -11.35 -4.96 1.13
CA TYR A 28 -12.45 -4.00 1.00
C TYR A 28 -13.58 -4.45 0.07
N SER A 29 -13.26 -5.05 -1.08
CA SER A 29 -14.28 -5.54 -2.03
C SER A 29 -15.18 -6.61 -1.40
N LYS A 30 -14.66 -7.40 -0.44
CA LYS A 30 -15.47 -8.39 0.30
C LYS A 30 -16.47 -7.74 1.25
N VAL A 31 -16.17 -6.53 1.74
CA VAL A 31 -16.99 -5.84 2.75
C VAL A 31 -18.03 -4.94 2.08
N GLU A 32 -17.64 -4.17 1.06
CA GLU A 32 -18.50 -3.11 0.49
C GLU A 32 -18.99 -3.41 -0.95
N GLY A 33 -18.54 -4.50 -1.59
CA GLY A 33 -19.02 -4.92 -2.91
C GLY A 33 -18.63 -4.00 -4.09
N ALA A 34 -17.99 -2.86 -3.82
CA ALA A 34 -17.47 -1.92 -4.81
C ALA A 34 -15.93 -1.97 -4.90
N PRO A 35 -15.35 -1.84 -6.11
CA PRO A 35 -13.90 -1.77 -6.26
C PRO A 35 -13.38 -0.47 -5.67
N MET A 36 -12.63 -0.59 -4.58
CA MET A 36 -12.05 0.54 -3.87
C MET A 36 -10.90 1.16 -4.67
N THR A 37 -10.93 2.49 -4.87
CA THR A 37 -9.84 3.21 -5.54
C THR A 37 -8.76 3.65 -4.56
N ARG A 38 -7.60 4.05 -5.08
CA ARG A 38 -6.49 4.57 -4.25
C ARG A 38 -6.85 5.86 -3.53
N SER A 39 -7.72 6.69 -4.12
CA SER A 39 -8.23 7.90 -3.47
C SER A 39 -9.07 7.53 -2.26
N ASP A 40 -10.00 6.59 -2.42
CA ASP A 40 -10.82 6.08 -1.31
C ASP A 40 -9.95 5.54 -0.17
N LEU A 41 -8.84 4.83 -0.48
CA LEU A 41 -7.91 4.33 0.53
C LEU A 41 -7.27 5.46 1.33
N ASN A 42 -6.91 6.55 0.66
CA ASN A 42 -6.34 7.72 1.29
C ASN A 42 -7.36 8.46 2.16
N ASP A 43 -8.60 8.56 1.69
CA ASP A 43 -9.70 9.15 2.45
C ASP A 43 -10.01 8.32 3.70
N LEU A 44 -10.15 6.99 3.58
CA LEU A 44 -10.35 6.12 4.75
C LEU A 44 -9.16 6.17 5.72
N ALA A 45 -7.93 6.24 5.22
CA ALA A 45 -6.74 6.42 6.05
C ALA A 45 -6.75 7.76 6.80
N SER A 46 -7.23 8.83 6.15
CA SER A 46 -7.31 10.17 6.72
C SER A 46 -8.46 10.31 7.72
N LEU A 47 -9.57 9.61 7.49
CA LEU A 47 -10.74 9.55 8.36
C LEU A 47 -10.55 8.57 9.53
N GLY A 48 -9.45 7.81 9.57
CA GLY A 48 -9.20 6.80 10.61
C GLY A 48 -10.14 5.60 10.54
N LEU A 49 -10.70 5.32 9.37
CA LEU A 49 -11.67 4.26 9.12
C LEU A 49 -11.02 2.92 8.72
N LEU A 50 -9.69 2.87 8.64
CA LEU A 50 -8.94 1.63 8.43
C LEU A 50 -8.85 0.84 9.74
N SER A 51 -9.11 -0.47 9.66
CA SER A 51 -8.77 -1.42 10.72
C SER A 51 -7.25 -1.44 10.96
N VAL A 52 -6.81 -1.93 12.12
CA VAL A 52 -5.38 -2.00 12.46
C VAL A 52 -4.57 -2.80 11.43
N ALA A 53 -5.15 -3.88 10.87
CA ALA A 53 -4.51 -4.68 9.83
C ALA A 53 -4.39 -3.90 8.50
N GLU A 54 -5.47 -3.23 8.08
CA GLU A 54 -5.52 -2.41 6.86
C GLU A 54 -4.58 -1.22 6.97
N ARG A 55 -4.48 -0.61 8.15
CA ARG A 55 -3.55 0.49 8.40
C ARG A 55 -2.10 0.07 8.23
N LYS A 56 -1.71 -1.10 8.74
CA LYS A 56 -0.36 -1.64 8.54
C LYS A 56 -0.05 -1.87 7.06
N LEU A 57 -1.00 -2.40 6.30
CA LEU A 57 -0.86 -2.60 4.85
C LEU A 57 -0.74 -1.28 4.11
N TYR A 58 -1.52 -0.27 4.49
CA TYR A 58 -1.45 1.08 3.93
C TYR A 58 -0.11 1.77 4.24
N ASP A 59 0.39 1.67 5.48
CA ASP A 59 1.68 2.23 5.87
C ASP A 59 2.84 1.52 5.13
N GLU A 60 2.75 0.22 4.91
CA GLU A 60 3.72 -0.53 4.09
C GLU A 60 3.66 -0.12 2.61
N LEU A 61 2.46 0.10 2.06
CA LEU A 61 2.28 0.64 0.71
C LEU A 61 2.96 2.00 0.60
N ARG A 62 2.71 2.91 1.56
CA ARG A 62 3.34 4.24 1.59
C ARG A 62 4.86 4.17 1.65
N ARG A 63 5.40 3.22 2.41
CA ARG A 63 6.84 2.99 2.50
C ARG A 63 7.44 2.52 1.17
N VAL A 64 6.75 1.60 0.48
CA VAL A 64 7.17 1.12 -0.85
C VAL A 64 7.14 2.26 -1.87
N GLU A 65 6.11 3.11 -1.84
CA GLU A 65 6.01 4.29 -2.72
C GLU A 65 7.12 5.30 -2.46
N MET A 66 7.45 5.57 -1.19
CA MET A 66 8.61 6.40 -0.84
C MET A 66 9.93 5.81 -1.34
N LEU A 67 10.09 4.49 -1.32
CA LEU A 67 11.29 3.82 -1.84
C LEU A 67 11.35 3.84 -3.38
N LEU A 68 10.19 3.90 -4.05
CA LEU A 68 10.06 4.07 -5.50
C LEU A 68 10.20 5.53 -5.94
N GLY A 69 10.05 6.49 -5.03
CA GLY A 69 10.08 7.93 -5.32
C GLY A 69 8.75 8.47 -5.86
N GLU A 70 7.63 7.84 -5.49
CA GLU A 70 6.25 8.21 -5.88
C GLU A 70 5.48 8.96 -4.78
#